data_AF-A0ABD3VAT6-F1
#
_entry.id   AF-A0ABD3VAT6-F1
#
_cell.length_a   1.000
_cell.length_b   1.000
_cell.length_c   1.000
_cell.angle_alpha   90.00
_cell.angle_beta   90.00
_cell.angle_gamma   90.00
#
_symmetry.space_group_name_H-M   'P 1'
#
loop_
_entity.id
_entity.type
_entity.pdbx_description
1 polymer ?
#
loop_
_entity_poly.entity_id
_entity_poly.type
_entity_poly.pdbx_seq_one_letter_code
_entity_poly.pdbx_strand_id
1 'polypeptide(L)'
;MIKWKPQNVIHWGRDDLPVKIPDASRLQELSYPEAEELYYSYIQSLQVLCQRVIRVGSFLDGGKEMCIDEPYKPKRPCLVHSFGINWLWDFDEDIVSIFGCEVFAFDPGMSNETDYFIKGPNITFYKIGIWDRHMVNEQGWHLMTLKQIIKKLGHENRIIDVLKIDIEWAEWTVLPEIISSGELHTVKQMLIEFHTDDKKKTLLVFRMVHEARFRIFMRERNPLGCRYKVPWSIRERPHCIEMSFIHI
;
A
#
# COMPACT_ATOMS: atom_id res chain seq x y z
N MET A 1 -3.52 6.84 -48.18
CA MET A 1 -3.28 5.56 -47.46
C MET A 1 -2.12 5.75 -46.50
N ILE A 2 -2.41 5.97 -45.22
CA ILE A 2 -1.39 6.09 -44.17
C ILE A 2 -0.95 4.65 -43.85
N LYS A 3 0.30 4.32 -44.20
CA LYS A 3 0.91 3.04 -43.84
C LYS A 3 1.24 3.05 -42.34
N TRP A 4 0.44 2.35 -41.55
CA TRP A 4 0.82 1.98 -40.18
C TRP A 4 2.06 1.09 -40.25
N LYS A 5 3.19 1.57 -39.73
CA LYS A 5 4.32 0.69 -39.41
C LYS A 5 3.96 -0.05 -38.11
N PRO A 6 4.12 -1.37 -38.02
CA PRO A 6 3.97 -2.06 -36.75
C PRO A 6 5.06 -1.53 -35.82
N GLN A 7 4.66 -0.83 -34.77
CA GLN A 7 5.55 -0.58 -33.64
C GLN A 7 5.86 -1.95 -33.05
N ASN A 8 7.13 -2.19 -32.69
CA ASN A 8 7.53 -3.39 -31.97
C ASN A 8 6.86 -3.36 -30.59
N VAL A 9 5.64 -3.90 -30.50
CA VAL A 9 4.92 -4.03 -29.23
C VAL A 9 5.67 -5.06 -28.39
N ILE A 10 6.31 -4.61 -27.31
CA ILE A 10 6.93 -5.50 -26.34
C ILE A 10 5.80 -6.02 -25.45
N HIS A 11 5.32 -7.23 -25.74
CA HIS A 11 4.36 -7.90 -24.86
C HIS A 11 5.03 -8.33 -23.56
N TRP A 12 4.62 -7.73 -22.45
CA TRP A 12 5.08 -8.09 -21.11
C TRP A 12 4.22 -9.24 -20.55
N GLY A 13 4.70 -10.47 -20.77
CA GLY A 13 4.08 -11.71 -20.26
C GLY A 13 3.31 -12.48 -21.33
N ARG A 14 3.59 -13.78 -21.43
CA ARG A 14 2.60 -14.78 -21.87
C ARG A 14 1.86 -15.22 -20.61
N ASP A 15 0.63 -15.71 -20.76
CA ASP A 15 -0.35 -16.03 -19.70
C ASP A 15 0.15 -16.88 -18.49
N ASP A 16 1.40 -17.36 -18.51
CA ASP A 16 1.96 -18.30 -17.53
C ASP A 16 3.27 -17.85 -16.84
N LEU A 17 3.75 -16.60 -17.04
CA LEU A 17 4.98 -16.11 -16.37
C LEU A 17 4.75 -14.77 -15.65
N PRO A 18 5.26 -14.60 -14.41
CA PRO A 18 5.08 -13.35 -13.68
C PRO A 18 5.73 -12.20 -14.44
N VAL A 19 4.98 -11.12 -14.61
CA VAL A 19 5.47 -9.88 -15.23
C VAL A 19 6.69 -9.39 -14.44
N LYS A 20 7.85 -9.35 -15.10
CA LYS A 20 9.10 -8.89 -14.49
C LYS A 20 9.30 -7.42 -14.77
N ILE A 21 9.49 -6.64 -13.71
CA ILE A 21 9.89 -5.25 -13.82
C ILE A 21 11.40 -5.22 -14.13
N PRO A 22 11.86 -4.55 -15.19
CA PRO A 22 13.28 -4.42 -15.51
C PRO A 22 14.00 -3.52 -14.50
N ASP A 23 15.31 -3.41 -14.60
CA ASP A 23 16.10 -2.57 -13.69
C ASP A 23 15.81 -1.07 -13.89
N ALA A 24 16.32 -0.25 -12.95
CA ALA A 24 16.06 1.19 -12.96
C ALA A 24 16.57 1.88 -14.24
N SER A 25 17.73 1.49 -14.77
CA SER A 25 18.25 2.08 -16.02
C SER A 25 17.32 1.81 -17.19
N ARG A 26 16.83 0.57 -17.33
CA ARG A 26 15.92 0.19 -18.40
C ARG A 26 14.54 0.81 -18.23
N LEU A 27 14.03 0.94 -17.00
CA LEU A 27 12.75 1.61 -16.73
C LEU A 27 12.76 3.08 -17.17
N GLN A 28 13.89 3.77 -17.01
CA GLN A 28 14.02 5.17 -17.43
C GLN A 28 13.93 5.32 -18.95
N GLU A 29 14.45 4.35 -19.70
CA GLU A 29 14.43 4.34 -21.17
C GLU A 29 13.06 4.07 -21.79
N LEU A 30 12.10 3.49 -21.05
CA LEU A 30 10.78 3.18 -21.58
C LEU A 30 10.06 4.45 -22.05
N SER A 31 9.36 4.38 -23.18
CA SER A 31 8.39 5.41 -23.54
C SER A 31 7.20 5.41 -22.56
N TYR A 32 6.42 6.49 -22.55
CA TYR A 32 5.21 6.56 -21.72
C TYR A 32 4.22 5.41 -21.98
N PRO A 33 3.89 5.06 -23.26
CA PRO A 33 3.03 3.91 -23.53
C PRO A 33 3.60 2.58 -23.04
N GLU A 34 4.90 2.34 -23.19
CA GLU A 34 5.54 1.10 -22.72
C GLU A 34 5.53 0.99 -21.19
N ALA A 35 5.76 2.09 -20.48
CA ALA A 35 5.68 2.13 -19.03
C ALA A 35 4.23 1.93 -18.53
N GLU A 36 3.26 2.50 -19.24
CA GLU A 36 1.84 2.31 -18.94
C GLU A 36 1.40 0.85 -19.16
N GLU A 37 1.80 0.22 -20.27
CA GLU A 37 1.53 -1.19 -20.55
C GLU A 37 2.15 -2.09 -19.48
N LEU A 38 3.45 -1.90 -19.18
CA LEU A 38 4.14 -2.68 -18.14
C LEU A 38 3.49 -2.51 -16.77
N TYR A 39 3.10 -1.29 -16.39
CA TYR A 39 2.40 -1.02 -15.14
C TYR A 39 1.09 -1.80 -15.06
N TYR A 40 0.24 -1.72 -16.08
CA TYR A 40 -1.04 -2.41 -16.07
C TYR A 40 -0.88 -3.93 -16.11
N SER A 41 0.04 -4.46 -16.92
CA SER A 41 0.37 -5.88 -16.92
C SER A 41 0.84 -6.35 -15.55
N TYR A 42 1.70 -5.58 -14.88
CA TYR A 42 2.23 -5.95 -13.57
C TYR A 42 1.16 -6.00 -12.49
N ILE A 43 0.33 -4.96 -12.35
CA ILE A 43 -0.72 -4.94 -11.31
C ILE A 43 -1.84 -5.95 -11.60
N GLN A 44 -2.04 -6.33 -12.87
CA GLN A 44 -3.02 -7.35 -13.25
C GLN A 44 -2.53 -8.76 -12.97
N SER A 45 -1.22 -8.96 -12.88
CA SER A 45 -0.59 -10.25 -12.57
C SER A 45 -0.60 -10.50 -11.06
N LEU A 46 -1.49 -11.36 -10.59
CA LEU A 46 -1.36 -11.93 -9.25
C LEU A 46 -0.05 -12.72 -9.18
N GLN A 47 0.68 -12.58 -8.08
CA GLN A 47 2.04 -13.10 -7.94
C GLN A 47 2.11 -14.28 -6.96
N VAL A 48 1.11 -14.41 -6.11
CA VAL A 48 0.95 -15.48 -5.14
C VAL A 48 -0.54 -15.73 -4.93
N LEU A 49 -0.90 -17.00 -4.71
CA LEU A 49 -2.26 -17.38 -4.40
C LEU A 49 -2.51 -17.25 -2.90
N CYS A 50 -3.54 -16.48 -2.54
CA CYS A 50 -4.21 -16.60 -1.25
C CYS A 50 -5.58 -17.25 -1.50
N GLN A 51 -5.80 -18.45 -0.95
CA GLN A 51 -7.04 -19.22 -1.14
C GLN A 51 -8.22 -18.60 -0.40
N ARG A 52 -7.95 -17.96 0.73
CA ARG A 52 -8.98 -17.33 1.57
C ARG A 52 -8.66 -15.87 1.77
N VAL A 53 -9.38 -15.02 1.06
CA VAL A 53 -9.34 -13.57 1.19
C VAL A 53 -10.63 -13.10 1.84
N ILE A 54 -10.53 -12.18 2.79
CA ILE A 54 -11.69 -11.50 3.38
C ILE A 54 -11.53 -9.99 3.25
N ARG A 55 -12.66 -9.30 3.06
CA ARG A 55 -12.78 -7.86 3.23
C ARG A 55 -12.84 -7.54 4.73
N VAL A 56 -11.97 -6.65 5.20
CA VAL A 56 -11.99 -6.11 6.57
C VAL A 56 -12.34 -4.62 6.50
N GLY A 57 -13.32 -4.17 7.28
CA GLY A 57 -13.83 -2.81 7.23
C GLY A 57 -14.91 -2.61 6.15
N SER A 58 -15.17 -1.33 5.84
CA SER A 58 -16.23 -0.93 4.91
C SER A 58 -16.16 -1.61 3.55
N PHE A 59 -17.34 -1.86 2.95
CA PHE A 59 -17.44 -2.30 1.54
C PHE A 59 -16.93 -1.23 0.56
N LEU A 60 -16.96 0.04 0.98
CA LEU A 60 -16.54 1.18 0.17
C LEU A 60 -15.13 1.61 0.58
N ASP A 61 -14.93 2.90 0.80
CA ASP A 61 -13.64 3.47 1.16
C ASP A 61 -13.17 3.01 2.55
N GLY A 62 -11.86 2.89 2.74
CA GLY A 62 -11.22 2.56 4.02
C GLY A 62 -11.10 1.07 4.38
N GLY A 63 -11.94 0.19 3.85
CA GLY A 63 -11.75 -1.27 4.03
C GLY A 63 -10.60 -1.81 3.17
N LYS A 64 -10.07 -2.99 3.50
CA LYS A 64 -8.99 -3.64 2.72
C LYS A 64 -9.20 -5.16 2.61
N GLU A 65 -8.73 -5.74 1.50
CA GLU A 65 -8.71 -7.18 1.27
C GLU A 65 -7.51 -7.84 1.96
N MET A 66 -7.75 -8.78 2.87
CA MET A 66 -6.72 -9.42 3.70
C MET A 66 -6.65 -10.93 3.47
N CYS A 67 -5.44 -11.48 3.40
CA CYS A 67 -5.22 -12.91 3.30
C CYS A 67 -5.36 -13.57 4.67
N ILE A 68 -6.15 -14.64 4.77
CA ILE A 68 -6.34 -15.40 6.01
C ILE A 68 -5.88 -16.86 5.88
N ASP A 69 -4.99 -17.13 4.92
CA ASP A 69 -4.22 -18.38 4.89
C ASP A 69 -3.11 -18.38 5.94
N GLU A 70 -2.74 -19.57 6.40
CA GLU A 70 -1.56 -19.72 7.26
C GLU A 70 -0.29 -19.56 6.41
N PRO A 71 0.78 -18.91 6.91
CA PRO A 71 0.94 -18.34 8.25
C PRO A 71 0.53 -16.85 8.38
N TYR A 72 -0.15 -16.29 7.37
CA TYR A 72 -0.49 -14.87 7.27
C TYR A 72 -1.65 -14.44 8.15
N LYS A 73 -2.58 -15.35 8.42
CA LYS A 73 -3.75 -15.11 9.27
C LYS A 73 -3.33 -14.54 10.64
N PRO A 74 -3.80 -13.34 11.03
CA PRO A 74 -3.54 -12.81 12.36
C PRO A 74 -4.06 -13.74 13.46
N LYS A 75 -3.25 -13.93 14.51
CA LYS A 75 -3.57 -14.74 15.70
C LYS A 75 -3.10 -14.03 16.95
N ARG A 76 -3.90 -14.06 18.02
CA ARG A 76 -3.52 -13.41 19.28
C ARG A 76 -2.24 -14.03 19.87
N PRO A 77 -1.30 -13.22 20.39
CA PRO A 77 -1.26 -11.76 20.27
C PRO A 77 -0.88 -11.32 18.85
N CYS A 78 -1.66 -10.41 18.25
CA CYS A 78 -1.38 -9.85 16.92
C CYS A 78 -1.34 -8.32 16.97
N LEU A 79 -0.55 -7.73 16.06
CA LEU A 79 -0.27 -6.29 16.00
C LEU A 79 -0.62 -5.72 14.62
N VAL A 80 -1.33 -4.59 14.62
CA VAL A 80 -1.74 -3.87 13.42
C VAL A 80 -1.30 -2.42 13.51
N HIS A 81 -0.63 -1.91 12.48
CA HIS A 81 -0.39 -0.48 12.29
C HIS A 81 -1.24 0.01 11.12
N SER A 82 -2.07 1.02 11.35
CA SER A 82 -3.05 1.54 10.40
C SER A 82 -2.82 3.03 10.17
N PHE A 83 -2.23 3.38 9.03
CA PHE A 83 -1.88 4.76 8.68
C PHE A 83 -2.92 5.39 7.75
N GLY A 84 -3.20 6.68 8.02
CA GLY A 84 -4.18 7.54 7.36
C GLY A 84 -5.58 6.95 7.41
N ILE A 85 -6.15 6.97 8.61
CA ILE A 85 -7.50 6.44 8.83
C ILE A 85 -8.59 7.43 8.42
N ASN A 86 -8.30 8.73 8.37
CA ASN A 86 -9.22 9.80 7.97
C ASN A 86 -10.64 9.65 8.55
N TRP A 87 -10.74 9.39 9.87
CA TRP A 87 -12.00 9.12 10.59
C TRP A 87 -12.77 7.85 10.23
N LEU A 88 -12.27 7.03 9.32
CA LEU A 88 -12.85 5.75 8.93
C LEU A 88 -12.28 4.63 9.81
N TRP A 89 -13.03 4.29 10.85
CA TRP A 89 -12.62 3.30 11.86
C TRP A 89 -13.00 1.86 11.51
N ASP A 90 -13.77 1.64 10.44
CA ASP A 90 -14.39 0.34 10.15
C ASP A 90 -13.35 -0.79 10.04
N PHE A 91 -12.22 -0.53 9.38
CA PHE A 91 -11.13 -1.51 9.28
C PHE A 91 -10.54 -1.85 10.66
N ASP A 92 -10.25 -0.82 11.45
CA ASP A 92 -9.61 -0.95 12.76
C ASP A 92 -10.53 -1.65 13.78
N GLU A 93 -11.83 -1.37 13.73
CA GLU A 93 -12.84 -2.01 14.58
C GLU A 93 -13.10 -3.46 14.15
N ASP A 94 -13.17 -3.74 12.84
CA ASP A 94 -13.37 -5.10 12.32
C ASP A 94 -12.18 -6.01 12.62
N ILE A 95 -10.94 -5.54 12.47
CA ILE A 95 -9.76 -6.39 12.74
C ILE A 95 -9.69 -6.78 14.22
N VAL A 96 -10.11 -5.88 15.13
CA VAL A 96 -10.28 -6.18 16.55
C VAL A 96 -11.44 -7.16 16.77
N SER A 97 -12.57 -6.97 16.11
CA SER A 97 -13.74 -7.84 16.27
C SER A 97 -13.46 -9.27 15.80
N ILE A 98 -12.83 -9.42 14.64
CA ILE A 98 -12.61 -10.71 13.97
C ILE A 98 -11.41 -11.47 14.56
N PHE A 99 -10.31 -10.77 14.83
CA PHE A 99 -9.04 -11.40 15.24
C PHE A 99 -8.62 -11.02 16.66
N GLY A 100 -9.11 -9.88 17.17
CA GLY A 100 -8.71 -9.32 18.47
C GLY A 100 -7.26 -8.91 18.53
N CYS A 101 -6.78 -8.33 17.44
CA CYS A 101 -5.46 -7.71 17.41
C CYS A 101 -5.44 -6.41 18.20
N GLU A 102 -4.24 -6.03 18.61
CA GLU A 102 -3.95 -4.68 19.09
C GLU A 102 -3.69 -3.79 17.88
N VAL A 103 -4.42 -2.69 17.79
CA VAL A 103 -4.39 -1.76 16.65
C VAL A 103 -3.86 -0.41 17.10
N PHE A 104 -2.85 0.05 16.37
CA PHE A 104 -2.31 1.39 16.46
C PHE A 104 -2.69 2.14 15.19
N ALA A 105 -3.60 3.10 15.33
CA ALA A 105 -4.09 3.94 14.26
C ALA A 105 -3.35 5.28 14.25
N PHE A 106 -3.03 5.79 13.06
CA PHE A 106 -2.19 6.95 12.88
C PHE A 106 -2.78 7.88 11.83
N ASP A 107 -3.01 9.14 12.18
CA ASP A 107 -3.41 10.15 11.22
C ASP A 107 -3.06 11.56 11.71
N PRO A 108 -2.16 12.30 11.05
CA PRO A 108 -1.82 13.65 11.47
C PRO A 108 -2.87 14.70 11.06
N GLY A 109 -3.72 14.37 10.07
CA GLY A 109 -4.72 15.25 9.47
C GLY A 109 -6.07 15.28 10.19
N MET A 110 -6.30 14.38 11.16
CA MET A 110 -7.47 14.39 12.05
C MET A 110 -7.47 15.60 13.00
N SER A 111 -7.80 16.76 12.43
CA SER A 111 -7.91 18.04 13.13
C SER A 111 -8.92 17.97 14.28
N ASN A 112 -8.70 18.78 15.32
CA ASN A 112 -9.48 18.79 16.58
C ASN A 112 -9.33 17.58 17.50
N GLU A 113 -8.63 16.50 17.10
CA GLU A 113 -8.23 15.46 18.04
C GLU A 113 -7.00 15.83 18.85
N THR A 114 -6.95 15.24 20.04
CA THR A 114 -5.74 15.19 20.87
C THR A 114 -4.64 14.39 20.17
N ASP A 115 -3.39 14.60 20.59
CA ASP A 115 -2.25 13.90 19.98
C ASP A 115 -2.30 12.37 20.17
N TYR A 116 -3.10 11.92 21.14
CA TYR A 116 -3.22 10.52 21.53
C TYR A 116 -4.54 10.27 22.28
N PHE A 117 -5.23 9.18 21.94
CA PHE A 117 -6.34 8.68 22.74
C PHE A 117 -6.58 7.18 22.56
N ILE A 118 -7.31 6.59 23.51
CA ILE A 118 -7.76 5.20 23.46
C ILE A 118 -9.19 5.19 22.93
N LYS A 119 -9.41 4.68 21.71
CA LYS A 119 -10.73 4.60 21.06
C LYS A 119 -11.56 3.43 21.59
N GLY A 120 -10.90 2.37 22.05
CA GLY A 120 -11.50 1.15 22.57
C GLY A 120 -10.45 0.24 23.23
N PRO A 121 -10.83 -0.95 23.72
CA PRO A 121 -9.94 -1.80 24.51
C PRO A 121 -8.65 -2.21 23.79
N ASN A 122 -8.68 -2.30 22.45
CA ASN A 122 -7.54 -2.71 21.63
C ASN A 122 -7.21 -1.73 20.50
N ILE A 123 -7.74 -0.50 20.55
CA ILE A 123 -7.47 0.52 19.52
C ILE A 123 -6.92 1.77 20.18
N THR A 124 -5.71 2.12 19.78
CA THR A 124 -5.00 3.30 20.24
C THR A 124 -4.68 4.20 19.06
N PHE A 125 -5.05 5.47 19.18
CA PHE A 125 -4.81 6.46 18.15
C PHE A 125 -3.63 7.36 18.48
N TYR A 126 -2.86 7.72 17.46
CA TYR A 126 -1.80 8.71 17.51
C TYR A 126 -1.94 9.71 16.36
N LYS A 127 -1.85 11.00 16.68
CA LYS A 127 -1.85 12.08 15.68
C LYS A 127 -0.48 12.26 15.04
N ILE A 128 0.01 11.20 14.40
CA ILE A 128 1.34 11.10 13.81
C ILE A 128 1.17 10.63 12.37
N GLY A 129 1.92 11.23 11.46
CA GLY A 129 2.06 10.73 10.08
C GLY A 129 3.33 9.91 9.90
N ILE A 130 3.29 9.00 8.93
CA ILE A 130 4.47 8.26 8.49
C ILE A 130 5.17 9.01 7.35
N TRP A 131 6.51 9.09 7.40
CA TRP A 131 7.32 9.82 6.41
C TRP A 131 8.75 9.24 6.28
N ASP A 132 9.58 9.81 5.41
CA ASP A 132 10.98 9.40 5.20
C ASP A 132 11.97 9.89 6.27
N ARG A 133 11.51 10.76 7.18
CA ARG A 133 12.31 11.31 8.28
C ARG A 133 11.41 11.87 9.37
N HIS A 134 12.00 12.08 10.55
CA HIS A 134 11.34 12.84 11.60
C HIS A 134 11.31 14.33 11.25
N MET A 135 10.11 14.91 11.18
CA MET A 135 9.95 16.34 10.98
C MET A 135 8.56 16.81 11.44
N VAL A 136 8.42 18.13 11.57
CA VAL A 136 7.11 18.80 11.59
C VAL A 136 6.96 19.53 10.26
N ASN A 137 5.91 19.24 9.50
CA ASN A 137 5.67 19.91 8.21
C ASN A 137 5.00 21.28 8.39
N GLU A 138 4.73 21.97 7.28
CA GLU A 138 4.11 23.30 7.28
C GLU A 138 2.68 23.30 7.85
N GLN A 139 2.00 22.15 7.80
CA GLN A 139 0.68 21.94 8.39
C GLN A 139 0.74 21.65 9.91
N GLY A 140 1.94 21.63 10.50
CA GLY A 140 2.13 21.30 11.91
C GLY A 140 2.05 19.79 12.20
N TRP A 141 2.05 18.94 11.18
CA TRP A 141 1.96 17.49 11.36
C TRP A 141 3.28 16.92 11.84
N HIS A 142 3.21 16.15 12.92
CA HIS A 142 4.34 15.36 13.40
C HIS A 142 4.50 14.13 12.52
N LEU A 143 5.60 14.08 11.77
CA LEU A 143 5.92 13.02 10.83
C LEU A 143 7.12 12.22 11.35
N MET A 144 7.04 10.89 11.28
CA MET A 144 8.07 9.97 11.77
C MET A 144 8.31 8.84 10.78
N THR A 145 9.50 8.24 10.76
CA THR A 145 9.72 6.98 10.01
C THR A 145 9.05 5.80 10.71
N LEU A 146 8.75 4.73 9.97
CA LEU A 146 8.15 3.52 10.57
C LEU A 146 9.03 2.99 11.71
N LYS A 147 10.35 2.97 11.50
CA LYS A 147 11.33 2.56 12.51
C LYS A 147 11.21 3.34 13.81
N GLN A 148 11.04 4.67 13.73
CA GLN A 148 10.90 5.50 14.90
C GLN A 148 9.56 5.28 15.62
N ILE A 149 8.49 5.03 14.87
CA ILE A 149 7.17 4.70 15.43
C ILE A 149 7.23 3.34 16.14
N ILE A 150 7.78 2.32 15.50
CA ILE A 150 8.03 0.99 16.10
C ILE A 150 8.79 1.12 17.41
N LYS A 151 9.89 1.89 17.42
CA LYS A 151 10.68 2.15 18.62
C LYS A 151 9.91 2.91 19.70
N LYS A 152 9.19 3.98 19.32
CA LYS A 152 8.40 4.81 20.24
C LYS A 152 7.34 3.99 20.98
N LEU A 153 6.80 2.97 20.34
CA LEU A 153 5.76 2.09 20.89
C LEU A 153 6.32 0.81 21.51
N GLY A 154 7.64 0.58 21.48
CA GLY A 154 8.25 -0.64 22.02
C GLY A 154 7.94 -1.89 21.20
N HIS A 155 7.69 -1.75 19.90
CA HIS A 155 7.33 -2.84 18.99
C HIS A 155 8.53 -3.48 18.29
N GLU A 156 9.77 -3.13 18.65
CA GLU A 156 11.01 -3.56 17.97
C GLU A 156 11.18 -5.09 17.90
N ASN A 157 10.60 -5.82 18.87
CA ASN A 157 10.66 -7.29 18.94
C ASN A 157 9.32 -7.96 18.61
N ARG A 158 8.41 -7.25 17.92
CA ARG A 158 7.10 -7.76 17.54
C ARG A 158 6.98 -7.86 16.03
N ILE A 159 6.24 -8.88 15.60
CA ILE A 159 5.79 -8.99 14.22
C ILE A 159 4.55 -8.12 14.05
N ILE A 160 4.55 -7.28 13.02
CA ILE A 160 3.37 -6.55 12.56
C ILE A 160 2.60 -7.50 11.64
N ASP A 161 1.46 -8.01 12.10
CA ASP A 161 0.64 -8.92 11.30
C ASP A 161 0.05 -8.20 10.09
N VAL A 162 -0.34 -6.93 10.27
CA VAL A 162 -0.88 -6.10 9.19
C VAL A 162 -0.35 -4.67 9.28
N LEU A 163 0.24 -4.20 8.18
CA LEU A 163 0.59 -2.81 7.95
C LEU A 163 -0.37 -2.24 6.90
N LYS A 164 -1.37 -1.47 7.34
CA LYS A 164 -2.27 -0.71 6.45
C LYS A 164 -1.67 0.67 6.20
N ILE A 165 -1.54 1.06 4.94
CA ILE A 165 -1.02 2.37 4.53
C ILE A 165 -2.00 3.01 3.54
N ASP A 166 -2.55 4.15 3.92
CA ASP A 166 -3.44 4.93 3.08
C ASP A 166 -3.19 6.41 3.36
N ILE A 167 -2.20 7.00 2.68
CA ILE A 167 -1.53 8.22 3.17
C ILE A 167 -1.46 9.33 2.12
N GLU A 168 -2.32 9.27 1.11
CA GLU A 168 -2.57 10.34 0.14
C GLU A 168 -1.29 10.89 -0.51
N TRP A 169 -0.81 10.22 -1.56
CA TRP A 169 0.35 10.62 -2.40
C TRP A 169 1.73 10.49 -1.75
N ALA A 170 1.79 10.23 -0.45
CA ALA A 170 3.04 10.07 0.30
C ALA A 170 3.73 8.70 0.09
N GLU A 171 3.08 7.75 -0.58
CA GLU A 171 3.55 6.35 -0.68
C GLU A 171 4.93 6.26 -1.33
N TRP A 172 5.18 7.11 -2.33
CA TRP A 172 6.44 7.13 -3.08
C TRP A 172 7.63 7.66 -2.28
N THR A 173 7.37 8.41 -1.22
CA THR A 173 8.39 8.92 -0.31
C THR A 173 8.61 7.94 0.83
N VAL A 174 7.52 7.38 1.35
CA VAL A 174 7.54 6.50 2.53
C VAL A 174 8.09 5.10 2.20
N LEU A 175 7.59 4.43 1.16
CA LEU A 175 7.96 3.03 0.91
C LEU A 175 9.46 2.81 0.68
N PRO A 176 10.19 3.65 -0.08
CA PRO A 176 11.64 3.50 -0.21
C PRO A 176 12.36 3.55 1.14
N GLU A 177 11.92 4.41 2.07
CA GLU A 177 12.50 4.48 3.41
C GLU A 177 12.17 3.22 4.23
N ILE A 178 10.92 2.75 4.25
CA ILE A 178 10.54 1.53 4.98
C ILE A 178 11.33 0.32 4.46
N ILE A 179 11.50 0.21 3.15
CA ILE A 179 12.25 -0.90 2.52
C ILE A 179 13.74 -0.81 2.87
N SER A 180 14.34 0.37 2.74
CA SER A 180 15.79 0.55 2.97
C SER A 180 16.19 0.48 4.45
N SER A 181 15.31 0.89 5.35
CA SER A 181 15.49 0.74 6.81
C SER A 181 15.35 -0.72 7.27
N GLY A 182 14.77 -1.57 6.42
CA GLY A 182 14.57 -2.99 6.65
C GLY A 182 13.29 -3.32 7.41
N GLU A 183 12.48 -2.34 7.82
CA GLU A 183 11.34 -2.57 8.73
C GLU A 183 10.26 -3.49 8.14
N LEU A 184 10.18 -3.63 6.81
CA LEU A 184 9.28 -4.61 6.19
C LEU A 184 9.57 -6.08 6.58
N HIS A 185 10.76 -6.39 7.09
CA HIS A 185 11.11 -7.78 7.45
C HIS A 185 10.23 -8.34 8.59
N THR A 186 9.70 -7.48 9.46
CA THR A 186 8.80 -7.86 10.56
C THR A 186 7.32 -7.74 10.19
N VAL A 187 6.99 -7.45 8.93
CA VAL A 187 5.60 -7.31 8.46
C VAL A 187 5.17 -8.59 7.74
N LYS A 188 4.00 -9.15 8.11
CA LYS A 188 3.42 -10.31 7.41
C LYS A 188 2.61 -9.92 6.18
N GLN A 189 1.75 -8.91 6.33
CA GLN A 189 0.88 -8.41 5.28
C GLN A 189 0.97 -6.89 5.19
N MET A 190 1.06 -6.38 3.97
CA MET A 190 1.02 -4.94 3.69
C MET A 190 -0.20 -4.66 2.82
N LEU A 191 -1.10 -3.81 3.29
CA LEU A 191 -2.32 -3.41 2.60
C LEU A 191 -2.20 -1.91 2.30
N ILE A 192 -2.15 -1.54 1.03
CA ILE A 192 -1.79 -0.17 0.66
C ILE A 192 -2.64 0.36 -0.48
N GLU A 193 -3.10 1.60 -0.35
CA GLU A 193 -3.65 2.36 -1.48
C GLU A 193 -2.53 3.14 -2.16
N PHE A 194 -2.33 2.91 -3.46
CA PHE A 194 -1.34 3.64 -4.25
C PHE A 194 -1.97 4.77 -5.04
N HIS A 195 -1.55 6.00 -4.75
CA HIS A 195 -1.90 7.21 -5.49
C HIS A 195 -0.93 7.44 -6.66
N THR A 196 -1.30 6.99 -7.86
CA THR A 196 -0.35 6.86 -9.00
C THR A 196 -0.60 7.81 -10.18
N ASP A 197 0.27 8.80 -10.35
CA ASP A 197 0.37 9.68 -11.52
C ASP A 197 1.54 9.31 -12.47
N ASP A 198 2.70 8.93 -11.94
CA ASP A 198 3.90 8.51 -12.70
C ASP A 198 4.12 7.00 -12.65
N LYS A 199 3.80 6.32 -13.78
CA LYS A 199 3.91 4.87 -13.89
C LYS A 199 5.36 4.35 -13.77
N LYS A 200 6.37 5.12 -14.18
CA LYS A 200 7.77 4.71 -14.05
C LYS A 200 8.21 4.74 -12.60
N LYS A 201 7.90 5.82 -11.89
CA LYS A 201 8.16 5.96 -10.45
C LYS A 201 7.50 4.83 -9.67
N THR A 202 6.27 4.48 -10.04
CA THR A 202 5.56 3.37 -9.42
C THR A 202 6.17 2.02 -9.68
N LEU A 203 6.57 1.74 -10.92
CA LEU A 203 7.25 0.50 -11.27
C LEU A 203 8.57 0.34 -10.50
N LEU A 204 9.31 1.43 -10.23
CA LEU A 204 10.50 1.38 -9.38
C LEU A 204 10.16 0.92 -7.96
N VAL A 205 9.13 1.50 -7.33
CA VAL A 205 8.70 1.10 -5.99
C VAL A 205 8.18 -0.33 -5.98
N PHE A 206 7.37 -0.74 -6.96
CA PHE A 206 6.90 -2.11 -7.09
C PHE A 206 8.04 -3.12 -7.21
N ARG A 207 9.10 -2.76 -7.92
CA ARG A 207 10.32 -3.57 -7.98
C ARG A 207 10.95 -3.70 -6.59
N MET A 208 11.11 -2.61 -5.85
CA MET A 208 11.67 -2.63 -4.50
C MET A 208 10.82 -3.48 -3.54
N VAL A 209 9.49 -3.36 -3.60
CA VAL A 209 8.55 -4.20 -2.82
C VAL A 209 8.70 -5.68 -3.19
N HIS A 210 8.84 -5.99 -4.48
CA HIS A 210 9.07 -7.35 -4.94
C HIS A 210 10.42 -7.91 -4.47
N GLU A 211 11.49 -7.11 -4.51
CA GLU A 211 12.82 -7.46 -4.01
C GLU A 211 12.83 -7.63 -2.48
N ALA A 212 11.99 -6.88 -1.76
CA ALA A 212 11.72 -7.06 -0.33
C ALA A 212 10.83 -8.28 -0.01
N ARG A 213 10.60 -9.18 -0.99
CA ARG A 213 9.85 -10.44 -0.86
C ARG A 213 8.34 -10.28 -0.57
N PHE A 214 7.77 -9.13 -0.87
CA PHE A 214 6.31 -8.96 -0.88
C PHE A 214 5.74 -9.34 -2.24
N ARG A 215 4.61 -10.05 -2.24
CA ARG A 215 3.92 -10.53 -3.45
C ARG A 215 2.47 -10.13 -3.45
N ILE A 216 2.00 -9.65 -4.59
CA ILE A 216 0.60 -9.24 -4.80
C ILE A 216 -0.29 -10.49 -4.77
N PHE A 217 -1.28 -10.51 -3.88
CA PHE A 217 -2.32 -11.55 -3.86
C PHE A 217 -3.71 -11.01 -4.19
N MET A 218 -3.93 -9.70 -4.03
CA MET A 218 -5.19 -9.04 -4.37
C MET A 218 -4.96 -7.61 -4.85
N ARG A 219 -5.86 -7.14 -5.72
CA ARG A 219 -5.95 -5.73 -6.11
C ARG A 219 -7.40 -5.32 -6.29
N GLU A 220 -7.72 -4.10 -5.87
CA GLU A 220 -9.04 -3.51 -6.01
C GLU A 220 -8.91 -2.09 -6.57
N ARG A 221 -9.89 -1.67 -7.37
CA ARG A 221 -9.96 -0.28 -7.84
C ARG A 221 -10.89 0.44 -6.88
N ASN A 222 -10.43 1.52 -6.25
CA ASN A 222 -11.30 2.35 -5.43
C ASN A 222 -12.43 2.93 -6.32
N PRO A 223 -13.70 2.56 -6.09
CA PRO A 223 -14.80 2.97 -6.98
C PRO A 223 -15.23 4.43 -6.76
N LEU A 224 -14.89 5.03 -5.61
CA LEU A 224 -15.39 6.31 -5.14
C LEU A 224 -14.32 7.42 -5.05
N GLY A 225 -13.04 7.06 -4.86
CA GLY A 225 -11.93 8.00 -4.75
C GLY A 225 -10.98 7.95 -5.94
N CYS A 226 -10.50 9.12 -6.40
CA CYS A 226 -9.41 9.31 -7.37
C CYS A 226 -9.66 8.93 -8.84
N ARG A 227 -10.30 9.81 -9.60
CA ARG A 227 -10.38 9.72 -11.08
C ARG A 227 -9.68 10.88 -11.75
N TYR A 228 -9.10 10.65 -12.93
CA TYR A 228 -8.62 11.70 -13.83
C TYR A 228 -9.15 11.55 -15.23
N LYS A 229 -9.26 12.69 -15.91
CA LYS A 229 -9.50 12.75 -17.34
C LYS A 229 -8.20 12.49 -18.09
N VAL A 230 -8.22 11.47 -18.93
CA VAL A 230 -7.09 11.17 -19.81
C VAL A 230 -7.11 12.19 -20.97
N PRO A 231 -6.04 12.95 -21.26
CA PRO A 231 -6.09 14.01 -22.27
C PRO A 231 -6.49 13.54 -23.68
N TRP A 232 -6.27 12.27 -24.00
CA TRP A 232 -6.56 11.63 -25.29
C TRP A 232 -7.74 10.65 -25.25
N SER A 233 -8.53 10.63 -24.17
CA SER A 233 -9.72 9.78 -24.08
C SER A 233 -10.89 10.52 -23.43
N ILE A 234 -12.10 10.22 -23.89
CA ILE A 234 -13.33 10.70 -23.23
C ILE A 234 -13.61 9.97 -21.89
N ARG A 235 -12.78 8.97 -21.54
CA ARG A 235 -12.95 8.14 -20.34
C ARG A 235 -12.09 8.66 -19.20
N GLU A 236 -12.63 8.55 -17.99
CA GLU A 236 -11.85 8.72 -16.77
C GLU A 236 -11.09 7.43 -16.44
N ARG A 237 -9.91 7.58 -15.83
CA ARG A 237 -9.13 6.47 -15.29
C ARG A 237 -8.93 6.65 -13.79
N PRO A 238 -8.83 5.56 -13.01
CA PRO A 238 -8.49 5.65 -11.60
C PRO A 238 -6.99 5.99 -11.43
N HIS A 239 -6.67 6.90 -10.51
CA HIS A 239 -5.31 7.11 -10.02
C HIS A 239 -5.00 6.28 -8.78
N CYS A 240 -6.02 5.87 -8.02
CA CYS A 240 -5.87 5.10 -6.78
C CYS A 240 -6.16 3.62 -7.02
N ILE A 241 -5.28 2.78 -6.51
CA ILE A 241 -5.40 1.32 -6.59
C ILE A 241 -5.05 0.74 -5.23
N GLU A 242 -5.99 -0.01 -4.69
CA GLU A 242 -5.83 -0.80 -3.49
C GLU A 242 -5.05 -2.07 -3.84
N MET A 243 -3.98 -2.33 -3.11
CA MET A 243 -3.13 -3.49 -3.34
C MET A 243 -2.80 -4.18 -2.04
N SER A 244 -2.95 -5.50 -2.05
CA SER A 244 -2.66 -6.34 -0.88
C SER A 244 -1.49 -7.27 -1.17
N PHE A 245 -0.52 -7.25 -0.26
CA PHE A 245 0.71 -8.00 -0.35
C PHE A 245 0.90 -8.91 0.86
N ILE A 246 1.47 -10.09 0.61
CA ILE A 246 1.99 -10.97 1.66
C ILE A 246 3.51 -11.13 1.52
N HIS A 247 4.20 -11.28 2.65
CA HIS A 247 5.64 -11.48 2.72
C HIS A 247 5.98 -12.99 2.60
N ILE A 248 6.66 -13.40 1.53
CA ILE A 248 7.02 -14.80 1.27
C ILE A 248 8.47 -15.14 1.59
#